data_AF-A0A0F9IIR8-F1
#
_entry.id   AF-A0A0F9IIR8-F1
#
_cell.length_a   1.000
_cell.length_b   1.000
_cell.length_c   1.000
_cell.angle_alpha   90.00
_cell.angle_beta   90.00
_cell.angle_gamma   90.00
#
_symmetry.space_group_name_H-M   'P 1'
#
loop_
_entity.id
_entity.type
_entity.pdbx_description
1 polymer ?
#
loop_
_entity_poly.entity_id
_entity_poly.type
_entity_poly.pdbx_seq_one_letter_code
_entity_poly.pdbx_strand_id
1 'polypeptide(L)' 'MTIFHSKTEMNTQRKIDGKCCSKCSIFKEYKYFNKTKKIKDGYRSACKRCLSKLEEKRANKTKAIIIKQKCNKCN' A
#
# COMPACT_ATOMS: atom_id res chain seq x y z
N MET A 1 -32.09 34.74 23.30
CA MET A 1 -31.62 34.43 21.93
C MET A 1 -30.20 34.95 21.79
N THR A 2 -29.19 34.08 21.74
CA THR A 2 -27.91 34.34 21.03
C THR A 2 -27.12 33.05 20.97
N ILE A 3 -27.14 32.43 19.80
CA ILE A 3 -26.30 31.31 19.41
C ILE A 3 -24.96 31.91 18.99
N PHE A 4 -23.88 31.66 19.73
CA PHE A 4 -22.51 31.99 19.29
C PHE A 4 -21.89 30.76 18.63
N HIS A 5 -22.26 30.50 17.38
CA HIS A 5 -21.48 29.64 16.48
C HIS A 5 -20.35 30.47 15.86
N SER A 6 -19.24 30.62 16.58
CA SER A 6 -18.05 31.30 16.07
C SER A 6 -17.09 30.28 15.45
N LYS A 7 -17.20 30.18 14.12
CA LYS A 7 -16.38 29.38 13.21
C LYS A 7 -14.90 29.72 13.38
N THR A 8 -14.08 28.76 13.80
CA THR A 8 -12.63 28.79 13.56
C THR A 8 -12.28 27.71 12.54
N GLU A 9 -12.54 28.00 11.26
CA GLU A 9 -11.95 27.26 10.14
C GLU A 9 -10.47 27.64 10.03
N MET A 10 -9.64 27.01 10.86
CA MET A 10 -8.20 27.13 10.74
C MET A 10 -7.72 26.19 9.62
N ASN A 11 -7.56 26.79 8.44
CA ASN A 11 -6.91 26.24 7.26
C ASN A 11 -5.50 25.73 7.61
N THR A 12 -5.43 24.49 8.08
CA THR A 12 -4.17 23.81 8.36
C THR A 12 -3.61 23.34 7.01
N GLN A 13 -2.67 24.11 6.49
CA GLN A 13 -1.86 23.73 5.34
C GLN A 13 -1.07 22.47 5.70
N ARG A 14 -1.69 21.30 5.44
CA ARG A 14 -1.12 19.99 5.76
C ARG A 14 0.13 19.80 4.92
N LYS A 15 1.30 19.91 5.54
CA LYS A 15 2.54 19.39 4.97
C LYS A 15 2.34 17.90 4.73
N ILE A 16 2.22 17.50 3.46
CA ILE A 16 1.90 16.13 3.08
C ILE A 16 3.21 15.33 3.11
N ASP A 17 3.50 14.69 4.25
CA ASP A 17 4.63 13.76 4.35
C ASP A 17 4.32 12.49 3.54
N GLY A 18 5.09 12.30 2.47
CA GLY A 18 4.89 11.19 1.54
C GLY A 18 6.11 10.91 0.68
N LYS A 19 5.97 9.91 -0.18
CA LYS A 19 6.98 9.56 -1.19
C LYS A 19 6.35 8.93 -2.43
N CYS A 20 7.14 8.89 -3.50
CA CYS A 20 6.77 8.19 -4.73
C CYS A 20 6.86 6.67 -4.55
N CYS A 21 5.80 5.96 -4.98
CA CYS A 21 5.79 4.51 -5.01
C CYS A 21 6.71 3.99 -6.12
N SER A 22 7.67 3.10 -5.79
CA SER A 22 8.59 2.51 -6.77
C SER A 22 7.94 1.58 -7.80
N LYS A 23 6.66 1.24 -7.63
CA LYS A 23 5.92 0.31 -8.52
C LYS A 23 4.90 0.98 -9.43
N CYS A 24 4.28 2.06 -8.97
CA CYS A 24 3.30 2.79 -9.77
C CYS A 24 3.70 4.24 -10.03
N SER A 25 4.87 4.67 -9.54
CA SER A 25 5.45 6.01 -9.71
C SER A 25 4.56 7.18 -9.27
N ILE A 26 3.51 6.91 -8.49
CA ILE A 26 2.59 7.92 -7.96
C ILE A 26 3.05 8.34 -6.56
N PHE A 27 3.10 9.65 -6.31
CA PHE A 27 3.31 10.22 -4.98
C PHE A 27 2.14 9.88 -4.06
N LYS A 28 2.43 9.37 -2.87
CA LYS A 28 1.42 9.04 -1.86
C LYS A 28 1.95 9.40 -0.48
N GLU A 29 1.03 9.73 0.42
CA GLU A 29 1.32 9.89 1.85
C GLU A 29 1.89 8.61 2.45
N TYR A 30 2.76 8.75 3.46
CA TYR A 30 3.35 7.60 4.17
C TYR A 30 2.30 6.64 4.76
N LYS A 31 1.08 7.10 5.04
CA LYS A 31 -0.05 6.25 5.49
C LYS A 31 -0.41 5.13 4.49
N TYR A 32 -0.13 5.34 3.20
CA TYR A 32 -0.34 4.36 2.14
C TYR A 32 0.83 3.39 1.97
N PHE A 33 1.89 3.50 2.78
CA PHE A 33 3.03 2.60 2.79
C PHE A 33 3.04 1.77 4.08
N ASN A 34 3.63 0.58 4.03
CA ASN A 34 3.81 -0.26 5.21
C ASN A 34 5.08 0.16 5.95
N LYS A 35 4.98 0.34 7.28
CA LYS A 35 6.13 0.57 8.16
C LYS A 35 7.01 -0.68 8.19
N THR A 36 8.32 -0.49 8.22
CA THR A 36 9.29 -1.58 8.32
C THR A 36 10.58 -1.09 8.96
N LYS A 37 11.12 -1.87 9.90
CA LYS A 37 12.40 -1.57 10.55
C LYS A 37 13.62 -1.91 9.68
N LYS A 38 13.42 -2.58 8.55
CA LYS A 38 14.51 -3.06 7.66
C LYS A 38 15.04 -2.00 6.69
N ILE A 39 14.39 -0.84 6.60
CA ILE A 39 14.72 0.22 5.65
C ILE A 39 15.05 1.47 6.44
N LYS A 40 16.08 2.21 6.02
CA LYS A 40 16.55 3.45 6.66
C LYS A 40 15.42 4.45 6.92
N ASP A 41 14.57 4.71 5.92
CA ASP A 41 13.40 5.60 6.03
C ASP A 41 12.21 5.02 6.81
N GLY A 42 12.28 3.77 7.27
CA GLY A 42 11.20 3.16 8.05
C GLY A 42 9.94 2.75 7.26
N TYR A 43 9.88 3.01 5.95
CA TYR A 43 8.72 2.68 5.09
C TYR A 43 9.13 1.91 3.83
N ARG A 44 8.32 0.92 3.43
CA ARG A 44 8.48 0.20 2.15
C ARG A 44 8.53 1.16 0.95
N SER A 45 9.26 0.79 -0.11
CA SER A 45 9.36 1.60 -1.34
C SER A 45 8.09 1.52 -2.20
N ALA A 46 7.31 0.45 -2.09
CA ALA A 46 6.03 0.27 -2.76
C ALA A 46 4.85 0.55 -1.82
N CYS A 47 3.77 1.13 -2.36
CA CYS A 47 2.55 1.37 -1.60
C CYS A 47 1.76 0.06 -1.34
N LYS A 48 0.89 0.08 -0.33
CA LYS A 48 0.04 -1.04 0.10
C LYS A 48 -0.68 -1.71 -1.07
N ARG A 49 -1.32 -0.92 -1.95
CA ARG A 49 -2.03 -1.44 -3.14
C ARG A 49 -1.13 -2.24 -4.07
N CYS A 50 0.09 -1.76 -4.32
CA CYS A 50 1.06 -2.47 -5.17
C CYS A 50 1.56 -3.75 -4.50
N LEU A 51 1.68 -3.76 -3.17
CA LEU A 51 2.05 -4.95 -2.41
C LEU A 51 0.93 -5.99 -2.46
N SER A 52 -0.33 -5.61 -2.22
CA SER A 52 -1.47 -6.53 -2.34
C SER A 52 -1.54 -7.20 -3.72
N LYS A 53 -1.41 -6.41 -4.80
CA LYS A 53 -1.34 -6.95 -6.17
C LYS A 53 -0.20 -7.93 -6.38
N LEU A 54 0.94 -7.72 -5.72
CA LEU A 54 2.07 -8.64 -5.80
C LEU A 54 1.79 -9.94 -5.06
N GLU A 55 1.11 -9.88 -3.92
CA GLU A 55 0.69 -11.05 -3.16
C GLU A 55 -0.36 -11.87 -3.93
N GLU A 56 -1.34 -11.22 -4.55
CA GLU A 56 -2.32 -11.87 -5.43
C GLU A 56 -1.61 -12.58 -6.60
N LYS A 57 -0.66 -11.91 -7.26
CA LYS A 57 0.14 -12.53 -8.34
C LYS A 57 0.94 -13.74 -7.86
N ARG A 58 1.50 -13.68 -6.64
CA ARG A 58 2.23 -14.81 -6.04
C ARG A 58 1.31 -15.97 -5.72
N ALA A 59 0.16 -15.71 -5.11
CA ALA A 59 -0.84 -16.73 -4.80
C ALA A 59 -1.33 -17.42 -6.08
N ASN A 60 -1.62 -16.65 -7.14
CA ASN A 60 -2.03 -17.18 -8.43
C ASN A 60 -0.92 -18.01 -9.10
N LYS A 61 0.35 -17.57 -9.00
CA LYS A 61 1.49 -18.35 -9.50
C LYS A 61 1.66 -19.67 -8.75
N THR A 62 1.58 -19.64 -7.41
CA THR A 62 1.66 -20.86 -6.58
C THR A 62 0.51 -21.81 -6.90
N LYS A 63 -0.72 -21.31 -7.05
CA LYS A 63 -1.88 -22.10 -7.46
C LYS A 63 -1.66 -22.74 -8.84
N ALA A 64 -1.14 -21.99 -9.80
CA ALA A 64 -0.83 -22.52 -11.13
C ALA A 64 0.26 -23.61 -11.11
N ILE A 65 1.26 -23.49 -10.22
CA ILE A 65 2.31 -24.50 -10.03
C ILE A 65 1.73 -25.77 -9.40
N ILE A 66 0.91 -25.64 -8.34
CA ILE A 66 0.27 -26.78 -7.67
C ILE A 66 -0.68 -27.53 -8.61
N ILE A 67 -1.44 -26.82 -9.45
CA ILE A 67 -2.33 -27.45 -10.44
C ILE A 67 -1.54 -28.27 -11.45
N LYS A 68 -0.40 -27.78 -11.94
CA LYS A 68 0.44 -28.53 -12.89
C LYS A 68 1.05 -29.81 -12.29
N GLN A 69 1.40 -29.81 -11.01
CA GLN A 69 1.95 -31.01 -10.35
C GLN A 69 0.95 -32.15 -10.21
N LYS A 70 -0.37 -31.88 -10.27
CA LYS A 70 -1.40 -32.91 -10.13
C LYS A 70 -1.63 -33.77 -11.38
N CYS A 71 -1.08 -33.38 -12.53
CA CYS A 71 -1.19 -34.13 -13.80
C CYS A 71 0.00 -35.07 -14.11
N ASN A 72 1.04 -35.11 -13.27
CA ASN A 72 2.20 -35.99 -13.49
C ASN A 72 2.16 -37.32 -12.72
N LYS A 73 1.00 -37.73 -12.21
CA LYS A 73 0.83 -39.01 -11.50
C LYS A 73 -0.17 -39.96 -12.19
N CYS A 74 -0.31 -39.81 -13.50
CA CYS A 74 -0.96 -40.80 -14.36
C CYS A 74 0.08 -41.27 -15.39
N ASN A 75 1.01 -42.12 -14.94
CA ASN A 75 1.73 -43.05 -15.80
C ASN A 75 1.80 -44.37 -15.02
#